data_AF-A0A7R8ZF54-F1
#
_entry.id   AF-A0A7R8ZF54-F1
#
_cell.length_a   1.000
_cell.length_b   1.000
_cell.length_c   1.000
_cell.angle_alpha   90.00
_cell.angle_beta   90.00
_cell.angle_gamma   90.00
#
_symmetry.space_group_name_H-M   'P 1'
#
loop_
_entity.id
_entity.type
_entity.pdbx_description
1 polymer ?
#
loop_
_entity_poly.entity_id
_entity_poly.type
_entity_poly.pdbx_seq_one_letter_code
_entity_poly.pdbx_strand_id
1 'polypeptide(L)'
;MRRNISLLYNPTTVEGLQRDYPSIPWLEYINNILPKDIQVRNDELIIVAVPSYLRALEGILSNTPKRVLSNYAMTRVVLSSVSYLTEELRAKQLKYATALTGKTEREARWKECVDIVAGG
;
A
#
# COMPACT_ATOMS: atom_id res chain seq x y z
N MET A 1 -9.13 -2.70 -13.37
CA MET A 1 -8.02 -3.02 -14.30
C MET A 1 -7.55 -1.73 -14.95
N ARG A 2 -6.25 -1.39 -14.88
CA ARG A 2 -5.69 -0.24 -15.59
C ARG A 2 -5.62 -0.62 -17.08
N ARG A 3 -6.52 -0.07 -17.89
CA ARG A 3 -6.80 -0.57 -19.26
C ARG A 3 -5.80 -0.12 -20.31
N ASN A 4 -5.09 0.98 -20.07
CA ASN A 4 -4.11 1.52 -21.02
C ASN A 4 -2.72 1.57 -20.37
N ILE A 5 -1.86 0.64 -20.78
CA ILE A 5 -0.53 0.44 -20.19
C ILE A 5 0.43 1.56 -20.57
N SER A 6 0.27 2.18 -21.75
CA SER A 6 1.16 3.27 -22.18
C SER A 6 1.04 4.51 -21.29
N LEU A 7 -0.13 4.76 -20.72
CA LEU A 7 -0.36 5.85 -19.76
C LEU A 7 0.31 5.62 -18.39
N LEU A 8 0.86 4.43 -18.15
CA LEU A 8 1.57 4.11 -16.90
C LEU A 8 3.07 4.46 -16.97
N TYR A 9 3.58 4.80 -18.16
CA TYR A 9 4.99 5.14 -18.36
C TYR A 9 5.19 6.65 -18.28
N ASN A 10 5.32 7.19 -17.06
CA ASN A 10 5.61 8.61 -16.83
C ASN A 10 6.97 8.72 -16.10
N PRO A 11 8.09 8.71 -16.84
CA PRO A 11 9.42 8.75 -16.24
C PRO A 11 9.74 10.14 -15.66
N THR A 12 10.38 10.17 -14.51
CA THR A 12 10.92 11.37 -13.85
C THR A 12 12.13 10.97 -12.99
N THR A 13 12.93 11.93 -12.54
CA THR A 13 13.98 11.65 -11.54
C THR A 13 13.40 11.60 -10.13
N VAL A 14 14.10 11.00 -9.17
CA VAL A 14 13.71 11.07 -7.74
C VAL A 14 13.63 12.53 -7.26
N GLU A 15 14.54 13.38 -7.74
CA GLU A 15 14.48 14.83 -7.51
C GLU A 15 13.19 15.44 -8.08
N GLY A 16 12.81 15.08 -9.32
CA GLY A 16 11.58 15.52 -9.95
C GLY A 16 10.34 15.08 -9.16
N LEU A 17 10.32 13.83 -8.68
CA LEU A 17 9.26 13.32 -7.82
C LEU A 17 9.13 14.13 -6.52
N GLN A 18 10.25 14.43 -5.86
CA GLN A 18 10.24 15.16 -4.60
C GLN A 18 9.80 16.62 -4.77
N ARG A 19 10.20 17.26 -5.86
CA ARG A 19 9.72 18.60 -6.21
C ARG A 19 8.22 18.62 -6.47
N ASP A 20 7.71 17.65 -7.23
CA ASP A 20 6.32 17.64 -7.67
C ASP A 20 5.34 17.12 -6.58
N TYR A 21 5.83 16.31 -5.63
CA TYR A 21 5.07 15.69 -4.55
C TYR A 21 5.83 15.75 -3.19
N PRO A 22 5.86 16.91 -2.52
CA PRO A 22 6.80 17.14 -1.41
C PRO A 22 6.36 16.58 -0.05
N SER A 23 5.14 16.06 0.12
CA SER A 23 4.65 15.59 1.43
C SER A 23 5.40 14.36 1.98
N ILE A 24 6.14 13.66 1.12
CA ILE A 24 6.95 12.49 1.49
C ILE A 24 8.41 12.79 1.16
N PRO A 25 9.37 12.53 2.09
CA PRO A 25 10.79 12.63 1.79
C PRO A 25 11.21 11.44 0.90
N TRP A 26 10.84 11.47 -0.38
CA TRP A 26 10.93 10.30 -1.27
C TRP A 26 12.31 9.64 -1.36
N LEU A 27 13.41 10.40 -1.47
CA LEU A 27 14.75 9.82 -1.50
C LEU A 27 15.03 8.99 -0.23
N GLU A 28 14.74 9.56 0.94
CA GLU A 28 14.91 8.88 2.23
C GLU A 28 13.98 7.68 2.33
N TYR A 29 12.70 7.85 1.96
CA TYR A 29 11.72 6.78 1.98
C TYR A 29 12.16 5.59 1.12
N ILE A 30 12.60 5.83 -0.12
CA ILE A 30 13.06 4.79 -1.05
C ILE A 30 14.30 4.07 -0.48
N ASN A 31 15.29 4.82 0.00
CA ASN A 31 16.50 4.22 0.58
C ASN A 31 16.23 3.46 1.89
N ASN A 32 15.17 3.79 2.62
CA ASN A 32 14.77 3.08 3.84
C ASN A 32 14.04 1.76 3.56
N ILE A 33 13.36 1.62 2.42
CA ILE A 33 12.63 0.39 2.07
C ILE A 33 13.46 -0.58 1.23
N LEU A 34 14.50 -0.10 0.56
CA LEU A 34 15.41 -0.93 -0.22
C LEU A 34 16.47 -1.61 0.67
N PRO A 35 17.04 -2.74 0.24
CA PRO A 35 18.21 -3.34 0.88
C PRO A 35 19.35 -2.32 1.04
N LYS A 36 20.09 -2.41 2.16
CA LYS A 36 21.11 -1.40 2.52
C LYS A 36 22.24 -1.27 1.50
N ASP A 37 22.52 -2.33 0.76
CA ASP A 37 23.52 -2.39 -0.32
C ASP A 37 23.05 -1.73 -1.63
N ILE A 38 21.77 -1.36 -1.74
CA ILE A 38 21.21 -0.61 -2.85
C ILE A 38 20.96 0.83 -2.40
N GLN A 39 21.65 1.77 -3.04
CA GLN A 39 21.51 3.20 -2.75
C GLN A 39 20.99 3.94 -3.99
N VAL A 40 19.82 4.53 -3.85
CA VAL A 40 19.17 5.38 -4.85
C VAL A 40 19.64 6.82 -4.66
N ARG A 41 19.96 7.50 -5.76
CA ARG A 41 20.35 8.90 -5.79
C ARG A 41 19.22 9.78 -6.34
N ASN A 42 19.38 11.10 -6.21
CA ASN A 42 18.41 12.07 -6.70
C ASN A 42 18.20 12.04 -8.23
N ASP A 43 19.24 11.73 -8.98
CA ASP A 43 19.25 11.64 -10.43
C ASP A 43 18.67 10.32 -10.98
N GLU A 44 18.36 9.36 -10.11
CA GLU A 44 17.82 8.06 -10.50
C GLU A 44 16.47 8.20 -11.21
N LEU A 45 16.31 7.52 -12.35
CA LEU A 45 15.08 7.54 -13.13
C LEU A 45 14.05 6.57 -12.52
N ILE A 46 12.84 7.06 -12.30
CA ILE A 46 11.71 6.28 -11.80
C ILE A 46 10.48 6.47 -12.69
N ILE A 47 9.54 5.52 -12.62
CA ILE A 47 8.29 5.58 -13.38
C ILE A 47 7.13 5.85 -12.42
N VAL A 48 6.48 7.00 -12.56
CA VAL A 48 5.26 7.31 -11.81
C VAL A 48 4.05 6.78 -12.57
N ALA A 49 3.50 5.65 -12.14
CA ALA A 49 2.43 4.99 -12.90
C ALA A 49 1.14 5.83 -13.01
N VAL A 50 0.79 6.62 -11.99
CA VAL A 50 -0.43 7.45 -11.99
C VAL A 50 -0.13 8.79 -11.32
N PRO A 51 0.37 9.79 -12.08
CA PRO A 51 0.74 11.10 -11.52
C PRO A 51 -0.42 11.84 -10.85
N SER A 52 -1.65 11.67 -11.38
CA SER A 52 -2.86 12.27 -10.81
C SER A 52 -3.22 11.72 -9.43
N TYR A 53 -2.91 10.46 -9.15
CA TYR A 53 -3.11 9.86 -7.84
C TYR A 53 -2.19 10.50 -6.80
N LEU A 54 -0.89 10.65 -7.10
CA LEU A 54 0.04 11.30 -6.18
C LEU A 54 -0.35 12.76 -5.94
N ARG A 55 -0.85 13.48 -6.96
CA ARG A 55 -1.36 14.84 -6.78
C ARG A 55 -2.56 14.91 -5.83
N ALA A 56 -3.51 13.99 -5.98
CA ALA A 56 -4.64 13.91 -5.05
C ALA A 56 -4.20 13.50 -3.64
N LEU A 57 -3.22 12.60 -3.54
CA LEU A 57 -2.63 12.16 -2.27
C LEU A 57 -1.95 13.31 -1.53
N GLU A 58 -1.17 14.16 -2.21
CA GLU A 58 -0.60 15.38 -1.63
C GLU A 58 -1.68 16.26 -0.98
N GLY A 59 -2.80 16.45 -1.67
CA GLY A 59 -3.96 17.17 -1.12
C GLY A 59 -4.53 16.50 0.14
N ILE A 60 -4.63 15.18 0.18
CA ILE A 60 -5.12 14.46 1.36
C ILE A 60 -4.11 14.55 2.51
N LEU A 61 -2.82 14.34 2.24
CA LEU A 61 -1.76 14.33 3.26
C LEU A 61 -1.61 15.70 3.93
N SER A 62 -1.66 16.78 3.15
CA SER A 62 -1.55 18.14 3.65
C SER A 62 -2.76 18.58 4.49
N ASN A 63 -3.97 18.10 4.17
CA ASN A 63 -5.21 18.56 4.80
C ASN A 63 -5.76 17.62 5.88
N THR A 64 -5.18 16.43 6.06
CA THR A 64 -5.68 15.44 7.02
C THR A 64 -4.83 15.46 8.30
N PRO A 65 -5.44 15.50 9.50
CA PRO A 65 -4.68 15.44 10.74
C PRO A 65 -3.79 14.20 10.83
N LYS A 66 -2.55 14.36 11.30
CA LYS A 66 -1.58 13.25 11.44
C LYS A 66 -2.15 12.05 12.18
N ARG A 67 -2.94 12.26 13.25
CA ARG A 67 -3.61 11.20 13.99
C ARG A 67 -4.54 10.34 13.11
N VAL A 68 -5.27 10.97 12.20
CA VAL A 68 -6.19 10.27 11.28
C VAL A 68 -5.38 9.44 10.27
N LEU A 69 -4.30 10.00 9.73
CA LEU A 69 -3.39 9.29 8.83
C LEU A 69 -2.73 8.08 9.52
N SER A 70 -2.22 8.26 10.74
CA SER A 70 -1.63 7.16 11.54
C SER A 70 -2.65 6.06 11.83
N ASN A 71 -3.88 6.42 12.23
CA ASN A 71 -4.94 5.46 12.47
C ASN A 71 -5.32 4.69 11.21
N TYR A 72 -5.38 5.37 10.06
CA TYR A 72 -5.63 4.71 8.78
C TYR A 72 -4.51 3.72 8.44
N ALA A 73 -3.25 4.13 8.52
CA ALA A 73 -2.10 3.26 8.28
C ALA A 73 -2.12 2.03 9.20
N MET A 74 -2.37 2.21 10.50
CA MET A 74 -2.47 1.09 11.44
C MET A 74 -3.65 0.17 11.15
N THR A 75 -4.79 0.72 10.72
CA THR A 75 -5.95 -0.09 10.32
C THR A 75 -5.58 -1.00 9.14
N ARG A 76 -4.80 -0.51 8.17
CA ARG A 76 -4.32 -1.34 7.06
C ARG A 76 -3.43 -2.48 7.53
N VAL A 77 -2.51 -2.22 8.47
CA VAL A 77 -1.66 -3.26 9.09
C VAL A 77 -2.48 -4.29 9.85
N VAL A 78 -3.47 -3.84 10.64
CA VAL A 78 -4.36 -4.75 11.37
C VAL A 78 -5.10 -5.65 10.39
N LEU A 79 -5.76 -5.08 9.38
CA LEU A 79 -6.54 -5.83 8.40
C LEU A 79 -5.71 -6.85 7.61
N SER A 80 -4.45 -6.53 7.28
CA SER A 80 -3.54 -7.47 6.60
C SER A 80 -3.01 -8.57 7.52
N SER A 81 -3.06 -8.38 8.85
CA SER A 81 -2.52 -9.32 9.82
C SER A 81 -3.55 -10.31 10.35
N VAL A 82 -4.85 -9.99 10.29
CA VAL A 82 -5.91 -10.79 10.97
C VAL A 82 -5.92 -12.27 10.60
N SER A 83 -5.53 -12.64 9.37
CA SER A 83 -5.46 -14.04 8.94
C SER A 83 -4.50 -14.89 9.78
N TYR A 84 -3.51 -14.27 10.42
CA TYR A 84 -2.50 -14.92 11.25
C TYR A 84 -2.79 -14.88 12.76
N LEU A 85 -3.89 -14.24 13.17
CA LEU A 85 -4.21 -14.02 14.58
C LEU A 85 -5.23 -15.04 15.11
N THR A 86 -5.72 -14.80 16.33
CA THR A 86 -6.68 -15.66 17.03
C THR A 86 -7.99 -15.84 16.26
N GLU A 87 -8.68 -16.94 16.55
CA GLU A 87 -9.97 -17.24 15.92
C GLU A 87 -11.03 -16.17 16.20
N GLU A 88 -10.96 -15.50 17.36
CA GLU A 88 -11.86 -14.39 17.69
C GLU A 88 -11.70 -13.22 16.69
N LEU A 89 -10.46 -12.82 16.40
CA LEU A 89 -10.19 -11.74 15.44
C LEU A 89 -10.53 -12.17 14.02
N ARG A 90 -10.23 -13.42 13.67
CA ARG A 90 -10.60 -14.03 12.38
C ARG A 90 -12.13 -14.06 12.17
N ALA A 91 -12.91 -14.30 13.22
CA ALA A 91 -14.37 -14.22 13.17
C ALA A 91 -14.87 -12.78 12.97
N LYS A 92 -14.22 -11.78 13.59
CA LYS A 92 -14.53 -10.35 13.33
C LYS A 92 -14.25 -9.96 11.88
N GLN A 93 -13.14 -10.43 11.30
CA GLN A 93 -12.83 -10.22 9.88
C GLN A 93 -13.89 -10.87 8.96
N LEU A 94 -14.37 -12.06 9.30
CA LEU A 94 -15.46 -12.69 8.54
C LEU A 94 -16.72 -11.82 8.56
N LYS A 95 -17.15 -11.33 9.74
CA LYS A 95 -18.31 -10.41 9.84
C LYS A 95 -18.18 -9.17 8.95
N TYR A 96 -16.98 -8.57 8.94
CA TYR A 96 -16.69 -7.43 8.07
C TYR A 96 -16.77 -7.82 6.58
N ALA A 97 -16.16 -8.94 6.18
CA ALA A 97 -16.22 -9.44 4.81
C ALA A 97 -17.64 -9.80 4.36
N THR A 98 -18.47 -10.38 5.25
CA THR A 98 -19.88 -10.66 5.00
C THR A 98 -20.64 -9.37 4.66
N ALA A 99 -20.44 -8.31 5.43
CA ALA A 99 -21.09 -7.03 5.19
C ALA A 99 -20.68 -6.39 3.85
N LEU A 100 -19.43 -6.60 3.41
CA LEU A 100 -18.92 -6.03 2.15
C LEU A 100 -19.23 -6.86 0.89
N THR A 101 -19.21 -8.19 1.02
CA THR A 101 -19.14 -9.10 -0.13
C THR A 101 -20.22 -10.19 -0.10
N GLY A 102 -20.96 -10.33 1.00
CA GLY A 102 -21.91 -11.42 1.21
C GLY A 102 -21.27 -12.76 1.59
N LYS A 103 -19.94 -12.88 1.66
CA LYS A 103 -19.24 -14.12 2.06
C LYS A 103 -19.62 -14.51 3.49
N THR A 104 -20.26 -15.68 3.67
CA THR A 104 -20.78 -16.15 4.97
C THR A 104 -19.82 -17.05 5.73
N GLU A 105 -18.82 -17.62 5.04
CA GLU A 105 -17.85 -18.55 5.63
C GLU A 105 -16.42 -18.25 5.18
N ARG A 106 -15.45 -18.68 6.00
CA ARG A 106 -14.04 -18.66 5.63
C ARG A 106 -13.70 -19.91 4.84
N GLU A 107 -12.63 -19.84 4.07
CA GLU A 107 -12.07 -21.04 3.46
C GLU A 107 -11.52 -21.99 4.52
N ALA A 108 -11.55 -23.28 4.20
CA ALA A 108 -10.97 -24.29 5.07
C ALA A 108 -9.52 -23.93 5.40
N ARG A 109 -9.13 -24.12 6.67
CA ARG A 109 -7.82 -23.67 7.18
C ARG A 109 -6.64 -24.16 6.33
N TRP A 110 -6.70 -25.41 5.87
CA TRP A 110 -5.65 -25.98 5.03
C TRP A 110 -5.51 -25.26 3.68
N LYS A 111 -6.61 -24.75 3.10
CA LYS A 111 -6.58 -23.97 1.85
C LYS A 111 -5.88 -22.64 2.07
N GLU A 112 -6.27 -21.91 3.13
CA GLU A 112 -5.57 -20.67 3.52
C GLU A 112 -4.06 -20.91 3.71
N CYS A 113 -3.67 -22.02 4.34
CA CYS A 113 -2.27 -22.38 4.53
C CYS A 113 -1.54 -22.69 3.22
N VAL A 114 -2.17 -23.44 2.31
CA VAL A 114 -1.60 -23.75 0.99
C VAL A 114 -1.42 -22.48 0.17
N ASP A 115 -2.40 -21.58 0.18
CA ASP A 115 -2.33 -20.31 -0.55
C ASP A 115 -1.17 -19.43 -0.05
N ILE A 116 -0.97 -19.35 1.28
CA ILE A 116 0.17 -18.62 1.87
C ILE A 116 1.52 -19.18 1.37
N VAL A 117 1.68 -20.51 1.32
CA VAL A 117 2.94 -21.14 0.87
C VAL A 117 3.12 -21.02 -0.65
N ALA A 118 2.02 -20.98 -1.41
CA ALA A 118 2.04 -20.77 -2.85
C ALA A 118 2.34 -19.32 -3.26
N GLY A 119 2.41 -18.39 -2.32
CA GLY A 119 2.76 -16.98 -2.57
C GLY A 119 1.57 -16.02 -2.62
N GLY A 120 0.34 -16.50 -2.38
CA GLY A 120 -0.89 -15.71 -2.36
C GLY A 120 -1.41 -15.27 -3.72
#